data_AF-Q1ENA0-F1
#
_entry.id   AF-Q1ENA0-F1
#
_cell.length_a   1.000
_cell.length_b   1.000
_cell.length_c   1.000
_cell.angle_alpha   90.00
_cell.angle_beta   90.00
_cell.angle_gamma   90.00
#
_symmetry.space_group_name_H-M   'P 1'
#
loop_
_entity.id
_entity.type
_entity.pdbx_description
1 polymer ?
#
loop_
_entity_poly.entity_id
_entity_poly.type
_entity_poly.pdbx_seq_one_letter_code
_entity_poly.pdbx_strand_id
1 'polypeptide(L)'
;WVWSGFGVTSATLKFFFVLHFLVPWGLLLLVMFHLIFLHSTGSTSSMYCHGDYDKICFGPDYWNKDMYNLIFWFLFLGFSLFYPFSLGDPEMFIEADPMMSPVHIVPEW
;
A
#
# COMPACT_ATOMS: atom_id res chain seq x y z
N TRP A 1 22.72 14.12 5.87
CA TRP A 1 21.69 14.19 6.94
C TRP A 1 20.89 12.90 7.02
N VAL A 2 20.10 12.54 6.00
CA VAL A 2 19.33 11.25 5.97
C VAL A 2 20.21 10.03 6.22
N TRP A 3 21.42 10.00 5.64
CA TRP A 3 22.31 8.86 5.79
C TRP A 3 23.15 8.84 7.08
N SER A 4 23.10 9.92 7.89
CA SER A 4 23.95 10.06 9.07
C SER A 4 25.45 9.75 8.81
N GLY A 5 25.94 10.00 7.60
CA GLY A 5 27.29 9.66 7.15
C GLY A 5 27.52 9.96 5.67
N PHE A 6 28.63 9.44 5.12
CA PHE A 6 29.05 9.65 3.72
C PHE A 6 28.50 8.61 2.73
N GLY A 7 27.77 7.61 3.21
CA GLY A 7 27.16 6.56 2.40
C GLY A 7 26.07 5.82 3.14
N VAL A 8 25.45 4.83 2.48
CA VAL A 8 24.44 3.96 3.06
C VAL A 8 25.13 2.93 3.96
N THR A 9 24.76 2.90 5.24
CA THR A 9 25.44 2.11 6.28
C THR A 9 24.42 1.46 7.22
N SER A 10 24.88 0.73 8.23
CA SER A 10 23.97 0.14 9.25
C SER A 10 23.12 1.18 9.99
N ALA A 11 23.61 2.42 10.12
CA ALA A 11 22.84 3.52 10.70
C ALA A 11 21.63 3.89 9.83
N THR A 12 21.79 3.90 8.50
CA THR A 12 20.71 4.22 7.56
C THR A 12 19.67 3.12 7.52
N LEU A 13 20.09 1.86 7.57
CA LEU A 13 19.18 0.72 7.62
C LEU A 13 18.28 0.76 8.87
N LYS A 14 18.87 1.01 10.04
CA LYS A 14 18.10 1.15 11.30
C LYS A 14 17.13 2.32 11.25
N PHE A 15 17.56 3.45 10.71
CA PHE A 15 16.71 4.62 10.54
C PHE A 15 15.53 4.32 9.59
N PHE A 16 15.80 3.70 8.43
CA PHE A 16 14.74 3.28 7.52
C PHE A 16 13.81 2.28 8.16
N PHE A 17 14.29 1.29 8.91
CA PHE A 17 13.41 0.36 9.63
C PHE A 17 12.43 1.09 10.57
N VAL A 18 12.91 2.06 11.36
CA VAL A 18 12.05 2.86 12.24
C VAL A 18 11.04 3.67 11.44
N LEU A 19 11.46 4.29 10.33
CA LEU A 19 10.58 5.05 9.46
C LEU A 19 9.50 4.15 8.83
N HIS A 20 9.89 3.00 8.28
CA HIS A 20 8.97 2.02 7.68
C HIS A 20 7.97 1.48 8.71
N PHE A 21 8.35 1.38 9.99
CA PHE A 21 7.43 1.02 11.05
C PHE A 21 6.44 2.15 11.39
N LEU A 22 6.89 3.41 11.42
CA LEU A 22 6.06 4.55 11.83
C LEU A 22 5.12 5.05 10.73
N VAL A 23 5.55 5.03 9.46
CA VAL A 23 4.77 5.57 8.34
C VAL A 23 3.38 4.92 8.20
N PRO A 24 3.21 3.59 8.29
CA PRO A 24 1.90 2.95 8.24
C PRO A 24 0.92 3.47 9.29
N TRP A 25 1.38 3.78 10.50
CA TRP A 25 0.53 4.38 11.54
C TRP A 25 0.11 5.81 11.20
N GLY A 26 1.04 6.60 10.64
CA GLY A 26 0.72 7.92 10.11
C GLY A 26 -0.30 7.85 8.97
N LEU A 27 -0.17 6.90 8.05
CA LEU A 27 -1.13 6.65 6.98
C LEU A 27 -2.51 6.27 7.53
N LEU A 28 -2.60 5.45 8.59
CA LEU A 28 -3.87 5.13 9.22
C LEU A 28 -4.60 6.38 9.73
N LEU A 29 -3.87 7.32 10.34
CA LEU A 29 -4.46 8.61 10.75
C LEU A 29 -4.95 9.42 9.54
N LEU A 30 -4.18 9.45 8.46
CA LEU A 30 -4.59 10.11 7.22
C LEU A 30 -5.84 9.46 6.60
N VAL A 31 -5.96 8.14 6.64
CA VAL A 31 -7.16 7.41 6.21
C VAL A 31 -8.37 7.80 7.06
N MET A 32 -8.22 7.92 8.39
CA MET A 32 -9.31 8.36 9.27
C MET A 32 -9.76 9.79 8.94
N PHE A 33 -8.83 10.72 8.76
CA PHE A 33 -9.17 12.09 8.33
C PHE A 33 -9.83 12.13 6.96
N HIS A 34 -9.31 11.34 6.01
CA HIS A 34 -9.91 11.19 4.69
C HIS A 34 -11.36 10.72 4.78
N LEU A 35 -11.64 9.69 5.59
CA LEU A 35 -12.99 9.18 5.80
C LEU A 35 -13.89 10.21 6.49
N ILE A 36 -13.40 10.99 7.46
CA ILE A 36 -14.19 12.06 8.11
C ILE A 36 -14.63 13.10 7.08
N PHE A 37 -13.72 13.54 6.20
CA PHE A 37 -14.05 14.48 5.14
C PHE A 37 -15.02 13.88 4.13
N LEU A 38 -14.83 12.61 3.76
CA LEU A 38 -15.77 11.90 2.88
C LEU A 38 -17.18 11.83 3.50
N HIS A 39 -17.30 11.61 4.81
CA HIS A 39 -18.60 11.59 5.50
C HIS A 39 -19.28 12.97 5.52
N SER A 40 -18.53 14.06 5.43
CA SER A 40 -19.09 15.41 5.39
C SER A 40 -19.80 15.74 4.07
N THR A 41 -19.30 15.21 2.95
CA THR A 41 -19.88 15.43 1.61
C THR A 41 -20.71 14.27 1.10
N GLY A 42 -20.46 13.05 1.61
CA GLY A 42 -20.95 11.80 1.03
C GLY A 42 -20.18 11.36 -0.22
N SER A 43 -20.41 10.13 -0.66
CA SER A 43 -19.84 9.55 -1.88
C SER A 43 -20.50 10.11 -3.14
N THR A 44 -19.74 10.20 -4.23
CA THR A 44 -20.27 10.57 -5.56
C THR A 44 -20.90 9.37 -6.27
N SER A 45 -21.95 9.61 -7.05
CA SER A 45 -22.56 8.60 -7.93
C SER A 45 -21.90 8.60 -9.32
N SER A 46 -22.07 7.51 -10.09
CA SER A 46 -21.53 7.41 -11.47
C SER A 46 -22.07 8.51 -12.41
N MET A 47 -23.29 9.00 -12.14
CA MET A 47 -23.91 10.10 -12.89
C MET A 47 -23.45 11.49 -12.40
N TYR A 48 -22.57 11.55 -11.38
CA TYR A 48 -22.12 12.77 -10.71
C TYR A 48 -23.27 13.71 -10.27
N CYS A 49 -24.46 13.15 -10.06
CA CYS A 49 -25.58 13.91 -9.55
C CYS A 49 -25.38 14.12 -8.05
N HIS A 50 -25.23 15.37 -7.65
CA HIS A 50 -25.17 15.79 -6.25
C HIS A 50 -26.60 15.97 -5.72
N GLY A 51 -27.15 14.92 -5.10
CA GLY A 51 -28.41 15.06 -4.39
C GLY A 51 -28.87 13.78 -3.70
N ASP A 52 -29.61 13.96 -2.61
CA ASP A 52 -30.10 12.90 -1.72
C ASP A 52 -31.39 12.25 -2.26
N TYR A 53 -31.49 12.09 -3.58
CA TYR A 53 -32.72 11.67 -4.24
C TYR A 53 -33.01 10.17 -4.08
N ASP A 54 -31.96 9.36 -3.94
CA ASP A 54 -32.05 7.90 -3.82
C ASP A 54 -30.86 7.32 -3.03
N LYS A 55 -30.83 7.58 -1.71
CA LYS A 55 -29.83 7.00 -0.81
C LYS A 55 -30.35 5.68 -0.24
N ILE A 56 -29.55 4.63 -0.39
CA ILE A 56 -29.74 3.35 0.30
C ILE A 56 -28.86 3.28 1.55
N CYS A 57 -29.27 2.47 2.53
CA CYS A 57 -28.48 2.22 3.72
C CYS A 57 -27.16 1.53 3.39
N PHE A 58 -26.09 1.82 4.15
CA PHE A 58 -24.80 1.17 3.94
C PHE A 58 -24.87 -0.35 4.20
N GLY A 59 -25.46 -0.75 5.32
CA GLY A 59 -25.79 -2.15 5.61
C GLY A 59 -27.27 -2.44 5.33
N PRO A 60 -27.62 -3.56 4.66
CA PRO A 60 -26.75 -4.69 4.27
C PRO A 60 -26.13 -4.60 2.87
N ASP A 61 -26.53 -3.62 2.05
CA ASP A 61 -26.26 -3.63 0.61
C ASP A 61 -24.77 -3.52 0.28
N TYR A 62 -24.10 -2.48 0.79
CA TYR A 62 -22.67 -2.27 0.54
C TYR A 62 -21.81 -3.28 1.30
N TRP A 63 -22.25 -3.78 2.47
CA TRP A 63 -21.57 -4.89 3.13
C TRP A 63 -21.49 -6.12 2.24
N ASN A 64 -22.61 -6.56 1.66
CA ASN A 64 -22.61 -7.73 0.76
C ASN A 64 -21.80 -7.46 -0.51
N LYS A 65 -21.91 -6.26 -1.07
CA LYS A 65 -21.12 -5.84 -2.24
C LYS A 65 -19.61 -5.92 -1.96
N ASP A 66 -19.16 -5.40 -0.83
CA ASP A 66 -17.75 -5.41 -0.45
C ASP A 66 -17.25 -6.81 -0.10
N MET A 67 -18.10 -7.68 0.45
CA MET A 67 -17.75 -9.09 0.70
C MET A 67 -17.43 -9.86 -0.58
N TYR A 68 -18.04 -9.53 -1.72
CA TYR A 68 -17.66 -10.15 -3.00
C TYR A 68 -16.21 -9.85 -3.40
N ASN A 69 -15.64 -8.72 -2.94
CA ASN A 69 -14.24 -8.39 -3.21
C ASN A 69 -13.26 -9.35 -2.51
N LEU A 70 -13.71 -10.15 -1.53
CA LEU A 70 -12.89 -11.20 -0.93
C LEU A 70 -12.42 -12.24 -1.96
N ILE A 71 -13.16 -12.44 -3.05
CA ILE A 71 -12.73 -13.34 -4.14
C ILE A 71 -11.39 -12.88 -4.71
N PHE A 72 -11.21 -11.57 -4.95
CA PHE A 72 -9.94 -11.02 -5.43
C PHE A 72 -8.82 -11.17 -4.41
N TRP A 73 -9.12 -11.03 -3.11
CA TRP A 73 -8.16 -11.31 -2.05
C TRP A 73 -7.70 -12.77 -2.03
N PHE A 74 -8.61 -13.73 -2.21
CA PHE A 74 -8.24 -15.14 -2.31
C PHE A 74 -7.42 -15.46 -3.56
N LEU A 75 -7.72 -14.82 -4.69
CA LEU A 75 -6.91 -14.93 -5.91
C LEU A 75 -5.50 -14.38 -5.69
N PHE A 76 -5.38 -13.22 -5.04
CA PHE A 76 -4.08 -12.63 -4.70
C PHE A 76 -3.28 -13.52 -3.73
N LEU A 77 -3.95 -14.08 -2.72
CA LEU A 77 -3.33 -15.04 -1.80
C LEU A 77 -2.83 -16.28 -2.53
N GLY A 78 -3.64 -16.84 -3.45
CA GLY A 78 -3.23 -17.94 -4.31
C GLY A 78 -2.00 -17.58 -5.15
N PHE A 79 -2.00 -16.40 -5.77
CA PHE A 79 -0.85 -15.89 -6.51
C PHE A 79 0.41 -15.79 -5.65
N SER A 80 0.31 -15.26 -4.42
CA SER A 80 1.45 -15.17 -3.50
C SER A 80 2.00 -16.53 -3.08
N LEU A 81 1.16 -17.58 -3.02
CA LEU A 81 1.59 -18.93 -2.64
C LEU A 81 2.20 -19.70 -3.81
N PHE A 82 1.64 -19.57 -5.02
CA PHE A 82 2.11 -20.31 -6.20
C PHE A 82 3.25 -19.60 -6.93
N TYR A 83 3.29 -18.27 -6.92
CA TYR A 83 4.28 -17.46 -7.65
C TYR A 83 4.88 -16.33 -6.77
N PRO A 84 5.46 -16.66 -5.59
CA PRO A 84 5.90 -15.67 -4.59
C PRO A 84 6.93 -14.66 -5.10
N PHE A 85 7.75 -15.04 -6.07
CA PHE A 85 8.86 -14.22 -6.57
C PHE A 85 8.63 -13.63 -7.96
N SER A 86 7.45 -13.83 -8.55
CA SER A 86 7.15 -13.38 -9.92
C SER A 86 7.16 -11.86 -10.08
N LEU A 87 6.92 -11.13 -8.99
CA LEU A 87 6.92 -9.66 -8.92
C LEU A 87 8.22 -9.08 -8.32
N GLY A 88 9.19 -9.94 -7.97
CA GLY A 88 10.46 -9.53 -7.37
C GLY A 88 11.61 -9.63 -8.36
N ASP A 89 12.68 -8.88 -8.09
CA ASP A 89 13.92 -8.98 -8.84
C ASP A 89 14.82 -10.09 -8.26
N PRO A 90 15.33 -11.06 -9.07
CA PRO A 90 16.30 -12.06 -8.63
C PRO A 90 17.55 -11.49 -7.94
N GLU A 91 17.97 -10.27 -8.28
CA GLU A 91 19.15 -9.62 -7.69
C GLU A 91 18.98 -9.34 -6.18
N MET A 92 17.74 -9.25 -5.67
CA MET A 92 17.45 -9.04 -4.25
C MET A 92 17.80 -10.24 -3.35
N PHE A 93 18.11 -11.40 -3.93
CA PHE A 93 18.62 -12.57 -3.20
C PHE A 93 20.14 -12.54 -2.99
N ILE A 94 20.84 -11.60 -3.61
CA ILE A 94 22.28 -11.41 -3.45
C ILE A 94 22.48 -10.40 -2.31
N GLU A 95 23.44 -10.67 -1.42
CA GLU A 95 23.79 -9.72 -0.35
C GLU A 95 24.31 -8.41 -0.95
N ALA A 96 23.96 -7.29 -0.32
CA ALA A 96 24.37 -5.98 -0.79
C ALA A 96 25.90 -5.80 -0.71
N ASP A 97 26.53 -5.47 -1.84
CA ASP A 97 27.94 -5.11 -1.93
C ASP A 97 28.09 -3.61 -2.27
N PRO A 98 28.61 -2.77 -1.35
CA PRO A 98 28.84 -1.35 -1.63
C PRO A 98 29.81 -1.06 -2.76
N MET A 99 30.64 -2.04 -3.17
CA MET A 99 31.67 -1.87 -4.20
C MET A 99 31.20 -2.28 -5.60
N MET A 100 30.05 -2.94 -5.72
CA MET A 100 29.54 -3.46 -6.98
C MET A 100 28.07 -3.10 -7.15
N SER A 101 27.76 -2.38 -8.22
CA SER A 101 26.38 -2.21 -8.67
C SER A 101 25.96 -3.37 -9.57
N PRO A 102 24.71 -3.84 -9.48
CA PRO A 102 24.19 -4.78 -10.46
C PRO A 102 24.15 -4.19 -11.87
N VAL A 103 24.08 -5.08 -12.88
CA VAL A 103 24.17 -4.68 -14.29
C VAL A 103 22.89 -3.97 -14.75
N HIS A 104 21.73 -4.39 -14.24
CA HIS A 104 20.43 -3.85 -14.61
C HIS A 104 19.64 -3.38 -13.38
N ILE A 105 20.13 -2.32 -12.72
CA ILE A 105 19.43 -1.73 -11.57
C ILE A 105 18.10 -1.09 -11.99
N VAL A 106 17.00 -1.58 -11.42
CA VAL A 106 15.62 -1.10 -11.64
C VAL A 106 14.88 -1.12 -10.29
N PRO A 107 14.00 -0.15 -9.99
CA PRO A 107 13.09 -0.26 -8.85
C PRO A 107 12.09 -1.40 -9.04
N GLU A 108 11.28 -1.69 -8.02
CA GLU A 108 10.10 -2.53 -8.17
C GLU A 108 9.15 -2.03 -9.29
N TRP A 109 8.35 -2.95 -9.82
CA TRP A 109 7.44 -2.75 -10.95
C TRP A 109 6.33 -1.71 -10.71
#